data_AF-A0A7V6I2M5-F1
#
_entry.id   AF-A0A7V6I2M5-F1
#
_cell.length_a   1.000
_cell.length_b   1.000
_cell.length_c   1.000
_cell.angle_alpha   90.00
_cell.angle_beta   90.00
_cell.angle_gamma   90.00
#
_symmetry.space_group_name_H-M   'P 1'
#
loop_
_entity.id
_entity.type
_entity.pdbx_description
1 polymer ?
#
loop_
_entity_poly.entity_id
_entity_poly.type
_entity_poly.pdbx_seq_one_letter_code
_entity_poly.pdbx_strand_id
1 'polypeptide(L)'
;MRNFLIVTTRLVVFSAIISLFCSTLEAQSAREMRDIFAQAEAYFLYEEYELANPLYLLLDDDTNFNIKYKIGVCYLNVPGEKEKAIPYLEEAIKHSTLDAKTNRLQETNAPLDAYFFLAKAYMVNNYLDKGLATL
;
A
#
# COMPACT_ATOMS: atom_id res chain seq x y z
N MET A 1 -51.53 2.27 19.71
CA MET A 1 -50.72 3.38 19.18
C MET A 1 -49.52 3.75 20.06
N ARG A 2 -49.70 4.02 21.37
CA ARG A 2 -48.60 4.43 22.29
C ARG A 2 -47.44 3.42 22.40
N ASN A 3 -47.72 2.12 22.57
CA ASN A 3 -46.67 1.09 22.67
C ASN A 3 -45.88 0.92 21.37
N PHE A 4 -46.54 1.08 20.21
CA PHE A 4 -45.89 1.03 18.90
C PHE A 4 -44.89 2.19 18.74
N LEU A 5 -45.28 3.40 19.16
CA LEU A 5 -44.41 4.59 19.12
C LEU A 5 -43.16 4.44 20.02
N ILE A 6 -43.31 3.83 21.20
CA ILE A 6 -42.19 3.59 22.12
C ILE A 6 -41.20 2.57 21.54
N VAL A 7 -41.71 1.49 20.93
CA VAL A 7 -40.87 0.45 20.31
C VAL A 7 -40.10 1.01 19.10
N THR A 8 -40.76 1.78 18.23
CA THR A 8 -40.10 2.42 17.09
C THR A 8 -39.04 3.43 17.54
N THR A 9 -39.31 4.22 18.57
CA THR A 9 -38.34 5.19 19.11
C THR A 9 -37.10 4.48 19.67
N ARG A 10 -37.28 3.36 20.40
CA ARG A 10 -36.16 2.55 20.91
C ARG A 10 -35.32 1.93 19.80
N LEU A 11 -35.95 1.43 18.74
CA LEU A 11 -35.27 0.88 17.56
C LEU A 11 -34.45 1.95 16.83
N VAL A 12 -34.99 3.16 16.66
CA VAL A 12 -34.28 4.28 16.04
C VAL A 12 -33.06 4.70 16.85
N VAL A 13 -33.20 4.81 18.18
CA VAL A 13 -32.07 5.13 19.08
C VAL A 13 -31.00 4.05 19.02
N PHE A 14 -31.39 2.78 19.02
CA PHE A 14 -30.44 1.67 18.91
C PHE A 14 -29.69 1.66 17.56
N SER A 15 -30.40 1.91 16.45
CA SER A 15 -29.80 2.06 15.12
C SER A 15 -28.82 3.25 15.04
N ALA A 16 -29.19 4.39 15.65
CA ALA A 16 -28.32 5.57 15.72
C ALA A 16 -27.03 5.30 16.52
N ILE A 17 -27.12 4.56 17.62
CA ILE A 17 -25.95 4.15 18.42
C ILE A 17 -25.03 3.23 17.60
N ILE A 18 -25.58 2.24 16.89
CA ILE A 18 -24.76 1.35 16.04
C ILE A 18 -24.01 2.13 14.96
N SER A 19 -24.69 3.09 14.31
CA SER A 19 -24.07 3.94 13.28
C SER A 19 -22.87 4.73 13.84
N LEU A 20 -23.01 5.32 15.04
CA LEU A 20 -21.95 6.04 15.74
C LEU A 20 -20.75 5.15 16.10
N PHE A 21 -20.97 3.89 16.47
CA PHE A 21 -19.90 2.93 16.74
C PHE A 21 -19.14 2.50 15.49
N CYS A 22 -19.81 2.42 14.32
CA CYS A 22 -19.15 2.04 13.08
C CYS A 22 -18.14 3.11 12.62
N SER A 23 -18.48 4.39 12.79
CA SER A 23 -17.61 5.50 12.36
C SER A 23 -16.30 5.59 13.14
N THR A 24 -16.29 5.18 14.42
CA THR A 24 -15.08 5.22 15.26
C THR A 24 -14.10 4.10 14.91
N LEU A 25 -14.60 2.93 14.50
CA LEU A 25 -13.79 1.81 14.03
C LEU A 25 -12.99 2.16 12.78
N GLU A 26 -13.62 2.77 11.78
CA GLU A 26 -12.93 3.19 10.54
C GLU A 26 -11.89 4.27 10.79
N ALA A 27 -12.16 5.22 11.70
CA ALA A 27 -11.19 6.25 12.04
C ALA A 27 -9.94 5.67 12.73
N GLN A 28 -10.11 4.63 13.55
CA GLN A 28 -9.01 3.95 14.23
C GLN A 28 -8.14 3.16 13.25
N SER A 29 -8.75 2.40 12.33
CA SER A 29 -8.01 1.64 11.32
C SER A 29 -7.25 2.57 10.36
N ALA A 30 -7.86 3.69 9.95
CA ALA A 30 -7.20 4.67 9.10
C ALA A 30 -5.99 5.33 9.77
N ARG A 31 -6.03 5.51 11.10
CA ARG A 31 -4.89 6.01 11.87
C ARG A 31 -3.77 4.98 11.93
N GLU A 32 -4.10 3.74 12.25
CA GLU A 32 -3.12 2.64 12.32
C GLU A 32 -2.38 2.47 10.99
N MET A 33 -3.09 2.46 9.86
CA MET A 33 -2.44 2.37 8.55
C MET A 33 -1.49 3.55 8.26
N ARG A 34 -1.84 4.76 8.69
CA ARG A 34 -0.94 5.93 8.55
C ARG A 34 0.30 5.80 9.42
N ASP A 35 0.16 5.28 10.64
CA ASP A 35 1.27 5.07 11.56
C ASP A 35 2.23 3.98 11.03
N ILE A 36 1.68 2.87 10.50
CA ILE A 36 2.45 1.83 9.80
C ILE A 36 3.19 2.41 8.60
N PHE A 37 2.50 3.18 7.76
CA PHE A 37 3.11 3.79 6.57
C PHE A 37 4.24 4.75 6.95
N ALA A 38 4.04 5.60 7.96
CA ALA A 38 5.07 6.52 8.43
C ALA A 38 6.31 5.79 8.94
N GLN A 39 6.13 4.66 9.63
CA GLN A 39 7.24 3.82 10.08
C GLN A 39 7.95 3.13 8.90
N ALA A 40 7.19 2.62 7.92
CA ALA A 40 7.74 2.03 6.71
C ALA A 40 8.58 3.05 5.91
N GLU A 41 8.06 4.27 5.73
CA GLU A 41 8.79 5.36 5.07
C GLU A 41 10.09 5.71 5.81
N ALA A 42 10.09 5.69 7.14
CA ALA A 42 11.29 5.95 7.92
C ALA A 42 12.35 4.87 7.67
N TYR A 43 11.99 3.59 7.74
CA TYR A 43 12.92 2.49 7.43
C TYR A 43 13.39 2.53 5.97
N PHE A 44 12.50 2.80 5.03
CA PHE A 44 12.84 2.92 3.61
C PHE A 44 13.83 4.07 3.34
N LEU A 45 13.64 5.21 4.00
CA LEU A 45 14.54 6.37 3.91
C LEU A 45 15.97 6.05 4.40
N TYR A 46 16.09 5.20 5.43
CA TYR A 46 17.37 4.74 5.95
C TYR A 46 17.87 3.45 5.27
N GLU A 47 17.23 3.02 4.17
CA GLU A 47 17.56 1.81 3.42
C GLU A 47 17.49 0.51 4.26
N GLU A 48 16.73 0.54 5.36
CA GLU A 48 16.45 -0.61 6.21
C GLU A 48 15.32 -1.46 5.59
N TYR A 49 15.53 -1.93 4.37
CA TYR A 49 14.51 -2.57 3.54
C TYR A 49 13.91 -3.84 4.16
N GLU A 50 14.70 -4.58 4.94
CA GLU A 50 14.24 -5.77 5.68
C GLU A 50 13.18 -5.42 6.73
N LEU A 51 13.21 -4.20 7.27
CA LEU A 51 12.23 -3.68 8.23
C LEU A 51 11.08 -2.94 7.55
N ALA A 52 11.36 -2.23 6.46
CA ALA A 52 10.34 -1.51 5.69
C ALA A 52 9.36 -2.46 4.98
N ASN A 53 9.88 -3.51 4.33
CA ASN A 53 9.09 -4.42 3.51
C ASN A 53 7.88 -5.05 4.21
N PRO A 54 8.01 -5.67 5.41
CA PRO A 54 6.86 -6.25 6.09
C PRO A 54 5.77 -5.20 6.41
N LEU A 55 6.14 -3.94 6.67
CA LEU A 55 5.17 -2.89 6.92
C LEU A 55 4.44 -2.46 5.64
N TYR A 56 5.13 -2.38 4.50
CA TYR A 56 4.45 -2.13 3.23
C TYR A 56 3.57 -3.30 2.80
N LEU A 57 3.96 -4.54 3.07
CA LEU A 57 3.12 -5.73 2.80
C LEU A 57 1.81 -5.72 3.59
N LEU A 58 1.80 -5.17 4.82
CA LEU A 58 0.56 -4.95 5.60
C LEU A 58 -0.36 -3.89 4.98
N LEU A 59 0.19 -3.04 4.11
CA LEU A 59 -0.53 -1.95 3.44
C LEU A 59 -0.82 -2.24 1.97
N ASP A 60 -0.43 -3.42 1.46
CA ASP A 60 -0.61 -3.76 0.04
C ASP A 60 -2.09 -3.92 -0.28
N ASP A 61 -2.51 -3.22 -1.33
CA ASP A 61 -3.85 -3.31 -1.90
C ASP A 61 -3.76 -3.28 -3.44
N ASP A 62 -4.83 -3.70 -4.12
CA ASP A 62 -4.84 -3.83 -5.59
C ASP A 62 -4.83 -2.49 -6.34
N THR A 63 -5.05 -1.38 -5.64
CA THR A 63 -5.21 -0.03 -6.21
C THR A 63 -4.03 0.90 -5.93
N ASN A 64 -3.14 0.52 -5.02
CA ASN A 64 -2.02 1.34 -4.57
C ASN A 64 -0.70 0.93 -5.23
N PHE A 65 -0.51 1.41 -6.46
CA PHE A 65 0.69 1.09 -7.23
C PHE A 65 1.97 1.70 -6.62
N ASN A 66 1.85 2.76 -5.81
CA ASN A 66 2.96 3.31 -5.03
C ASN A 66 3.46 2.33 -3.95
N ILE A 67 2.55 1.66 -3.23
CA ILE A 67 2.93 0.62 -2.27
C ILE A 67 3.59 -0.57 -2.98
N LYS A 68 3.04 -1.00 -4.13
CA LYS A 68 3.68 -2.07 -4.93
C LYS A 68 5.09 -1.69 -5.39
N TYR A 69 5.28 -0.44 -5.83
CA TYR A 69 6.61 0.10 -6.13
C TYR A 69 7.55 -0.03 -4.92
N LYS A 70 7.13 0.43 -3.73
CA LYS A 70 7.94 0.39 -2.51
C LYS A 70 8.29 -1.04 -2.08
N ILE A 71 7.34 -1.97 -2.15
CA ILE A 71 7.56 -3.41 -1.88
C ILE A 71 8.59 -3.97 -2.85
N GLY A 72 8.43 -3.68 -4.15
CA GLY A 72 9.36 -4.08 -5.20
C GLY A 72 10.80 -3.60 -4.95
N VAL A 73 10.95 -2.31 -4.62
CA VAL A 73 12.27 -1.75 -4.28
C VAL A 73 12.84 -2.39 -3.02
N CYS A 74 12.03 -2.67 -2.00
CA CYS A 74 12.51 -3.36 -0.81
C CYS A 74 13.05 -4.75 -1.15
N TYR A 75 12.25 -5.60 -1.80
CA TYR A 75 12.67 -6.95 -2.18
C TYR A 75 13.95 -6.96 -3.02
N LEU A 76 14.12 -5.99 -3.92
CA LEU A 76 15.31 -5.91 -4.77
C LEU A 76 16.60 -5.67 -3.98
N ASN A 77 16.49 -5.09 -2.78
CA ASN A 77 17.62 -4.78 -1.91
C ASN A 77 17.78 -5.76 -0.74
N VAL A 78 16.82 -6.65 -0.49
CA VAL A 78 16.96 -7.73 0.51
C VAL A 78 17.72 -8.92 -0.08
N PRO A 79 18.84 -9.37 0.54
CA PRO A 79 19.58 -10.55 0.08
C PRO A 79 18.70 -11.81 0.05
N GLY A 80 18.78 -12.57 -1.04
CA GLY A 80 18.01 -13.80 -1.22
C GLY A 80 16.56 -13.61 -1.66
N GLU A 81 16.05 -12.37 -1.70
CA GLU A 81 14.63 -12.08 -1.98
C GLU A 81 14.39 -11.28 -3.26
N LYS A 82 15.46 -11.03 -4.04
CA LYS A 82 15.43 -10.12 -5.19
C LYS A 82 14.49 -10.54 -6.31
N GLU A 83 14.21 -11.83 -6.46
CA GLU A 83 13.26 -12.33 -7.47
C GLU A 83 11.82 -11.90 -7.14
N LYS A 84 11.48 -11.82 -5.84
CA LYS A 84 10.15 -11.39 -5.38
C LYS A 84 9.83 -9.95 -5.78
N ALA A 85 10.82 -9.13 -6.11
CA ALA A 85 10.61 -7.76 -6.56
C ALA A 85 9.84 -7.67 -7.89
N ILE A 86 10.04 -8.64 -8.80
CA ILE A 86 9.53 -8.60 -10.18
C ILE A 86 8.01 -8.45 -10.23
N PRO A 87 7.19 -9.33 -9.62
CA PRO A 87 5.73 -9.22 -9.73
C PRO A 87 5.19 -7.89 -9.17
N TYR A 88 5.76 -7.37 -8.09
CA TYR A 88 5.33 -6.08 -7.53
C TYR A 88 5.69 -4.89 -8.43
N LEU A 89 6.87 -4.91 -9.05
CA LEU A 89 7.30 -3.87 -9.98
C LEU A 89 6.55 -3.96 -11.31
N GLU A 90 6.22 -5.17 -11.80
CA GLU A 90 5.34 -5.37 -12.96
C GLU A 90 3.93 -4.78 -12.71
N GLU A 91 3.38 -4.95 -11.51
CA GLU A 91 2.13 -4.29 -11.14
C GLU A 91 2.30 -2.76 -11.07
N ALA A 92 3.35 -2.26 -10.41
CA ALA A 92 3.58 -0.84 -10.22
C ALA A 92 3.63 -0.05 -11.55
N ILE A 93 4.26 -0.61 -12.59
CA ILE A 93 4.38 0.07 -13.90
C ILE A 93 3.04 0.23 -14.64
N LYS A 94 2.00 -0.52 -14.27
CA LYS A 94 0.66 -0.41 -14.89
C LYS A 94 0.05 0.97 -14.68
N HIS A 95 0.39 1.63 -13.57
CA HIS A 95 -0.04 2.98 -13.25
C HIS A 95 1.13 3.78 -12.67
N SER A 96 2.02 4.24 -13.54
CA SER A 96 3.14 5.12 -13.16
C SER A 96 3.00 6.50 -13.78
N THR A 97 3.21 7.55 -12.99
CA THR A 97 3.14 8.94 -13.45
C THR A 97 4.32 9.77 -12.96
N LEU A 98 4.58 10.89 -13.66
CA LEU A 98 5.65 11.82 -13.31
C LEU A 98 5.37 12.59 -11.99
N ASP A 99 4.10 12.80 -11.66
CA ASP A 99 3.63 13.61 -10.53
C ASP A 99 3.20 12.79 -9.31
N ALA A 100 3.48 11.49 -9.30
CA ALA A 100 3.18 10.57 -8.21
C ALA A 100 3.77 11.08 -6.88
N LYS A 101 2.92 11.21 -5.86
CA LYS A 101 3.28 11.70 -4.52
C LYS A 101 3.62 10.53 -3.62
N THR A 102 4.79 9.95 -3.86
CA THR A 102 5.24 8.69 -3.24
C THR A 102 5.26 8.70 -1.71
N ASN A 103 5.31 9.87 -1.08
CA ASN A 103 5.25 10.06 0.36
C ASN A 103 3.82 10.07 0.95
N ARG A 104 2.79 9.72 0.16
CA ARG A 104 1.39 9.65 0.60
C ARG A 104 0.89 8.22 0.53
N LEU A 105 0.30 7.74 1.61
CA LEU A 105 -0.35 6.43 1.65
C LEU A 105 -1.51 6.34 0.63
N GLN A 106 -2.23 7.43 0.38
CA GLN A 106 -3.36 7.44 -0.58
C GLN A 106 -2.92 7.63 -2.04
N GLU A 107 -1.63 7.75 -2.33
CA GLU A 107 -1.16 7.84 -3.71
C GLU A 107 -1.41 6.52 -4.41
N THR A 108 -2.17 6.56 -5.50
CA THR A 108 -2.49 5.35 -6.27
C THR A 108 -1.46 5.11 -7.35
N ASN A 109 -0.72 6.10 -7.84
CA ASN A 109 0.26 5.92 -8.91
C ASN A 109 1.67 5.65 -8.38
N ALA A 110 2.40 4.75 -9.02
CA ALA A 110 3.83 4.60 -8.82
C ALA A 110 4.61 5.76 -9.47
N PRO A 111 5.84 6.07 -9.00
CA PRO A 111 6.73 6.97 -9.72
C PRO A 111 7.26 6.30 -10.99
N LEU A 112 7.66 7.09 -12.01
CA LEU A 112 8.30 6.55 -13.22
C LEU A 112 9.56 5.73 -12.95
N ASP A 113 10.23 5.98 -11.83
CA ASP A 113 11.35 5.18 -11.33
C ASP A 113 11.01 3.68 -11.23
N ALA A 114 9.73 3.31 -11.11
CA ALA A 114 9.29 1.92 -11.15
C ALA A 114 9.80 1.16 -12.39
N TYR A 115 9.89 1.79 -13.56
CA TYR A 115 10.46 1.17 -14.77
C TYR A 115 11.95 0.87 -14.59
N PHE A 116 12.70 1.82 -14.05
CA PHE A 116 14.13 1.64 -13.77
C PHE A 116 14.37 0.48 -12.78
N PHE A 117 13.59 0.44 -11.70
CA PHE A 117 13.69 -0.62 -10.71
C PHE A 117 13.22 -1.98 -11.26
N LEU A 118 12.21 -2.02 -12.13
CA LEU A 118 11.77 -3.24 -12.82
C LEU A 118 12.88 -3.77 -13.74
N ALA A 119 13.49 -2.91 -14.55
CA ALA A 119 14.62 -3.28 -15.40
C ALA A 119 15.78 -3.85 -14.57
N LYS A 120 16.11 -3.20 -13.45
CA LYS A 120 17.14 -3.68 -12.50
C LYS A 120 16.75 -5.04 -11.92
N ALA A 121 15.50 -5.24 -11.52
CA ALA A 121 15.01 -6.53 -11.01
C ALA A 121 15.13 -7.63 -12.07
N TYR A 122 14.77 -7.37 -13.32
CA TYR A 122 14.98 -8.33 -14.41
C TYR A 122 16.45 -8.66 -14.60
N MET A 123 17.33 -7.67 -14.68
CA MET A 123 18.75 -7.88 -14.92
C MET A 123 19.42 -8.69 -13.80
N VAL A 124 19.09 -8.39 -12.54
CA VAL A 124 19.66 -9.11 -11.37
C VAL A 124 19.18 -10.56 -11.30
N ASN A 125 18.01 -10.86 -11.86
CA ASN A 125 17.46 -12.22 -11.95
C ASN A 125 17.72 -12.87 -13.31
N ASN A 126 18.72 -12.39 -14.07
CA ASN A 126 19.15 -12.93 -15.38
C ASN A 126 18.11 -12.86 -16.51
N TYR A 127 17.02 -12.10 -16.36
CA TYR A 127 16.06 -11.80 -17.41
C TYR A 127 16.53 -10.63 -18.27
N LEU A 128 17.73 -10.73 -18.86
CA LEU A 128 18.42 -9.62 -19.53
C LEU A 128 17.59 -8.98 -20.66
N ASP A 129 16.95 -9.80 -21.50
CA ASP A 129 16.13 -9.31 -22.62
C ASP A 129 14.94 -8.46 -22.13
N LYS A 130 14.29 -8.90 -21.05
CA LYS A 130 13.21 -8.12 -20.41
C LYS A 130 13.73 -6.83 -19.81
N GLY A 131 14.90 -6.88 -19.16
CA GLY A 131 15.56 -5.72 -18.58
C GLY A 131 15.85 -4.64 -19.63
N LEU A 132 16.46 -5.02 -20.76
CA LEU A 132 16.76 -4.11 -21.86
C LEU A 132 15.51 -3.54 -22.53
N ALA A 133 14.45 -4.34 -22.67
CA ALA A 133 13.19 -3.88 -23.25
C ALA A 133 12.38 -2.93 -22.34
N THR A 134 12.73 -2.85 -21.06
CA THR A 134 12.06 -2.00 -20.06
C THR A 134 12.73 -0.62 -19.91
N LEU A 135 14.00 -0.47 -20.35
CA LEU A 135 14.76 0.79 -20.39
C LEU A 135 14.45 1.61 -21.66
#